data_AF-A0A355Q758-F1
#
_entry.id   AF-A0A355Q758-F1
#
_cell.length_a   1.000
_cell.length_b   1.000
_cell.length_c   1.000
_cell.angle_alpha   90.00
_cell.angle_beta   90.00
_cell.angle_gamma   90.00
#
_symmetry.space_group_name_H-M   'P 1'
#
loop_
_entity.id
_entity.type
_entity.pdbx_description
1 polymer ?
#
loop_
_entity_poly.entity_id
_entity_poly.type
_entity_poly.pdbx_seq_one_letter_code
_entity_poly.pdbx_strand_id
1 'polypeptide(L)'
;MNLFKNKGFNRFFQPSFPFEPKRFPFFYGWWILVVATFGMLASIPGQTIGVGVFTEHLLNVSNLSRLDLSIAYMLGTVGSSLLIPYGGKLLDLLGS
;
A
#
# COMPACT_ATOMS: atom_id res chain seq x y z
N MET A 1 37.95 -18.45 16.15
CA MET A 1 37.83 -18.38 14.68
C MET A 1 36.35 -18.11 14.34
N ASN A 2 36.08 -16.96 13.69
CA ASN A 2 34.79 -16.49 13.14
C ASN A 2 33.69 -16.09 14.16
N LEU A 3 33.78 -14.91 14.77
CA LEU A 3 33.32 -13.59 14.28
C LEU A 3 31.83 -13.53 13.91
N PHE A 4 31.06 -12.89 14.81
CA PHE A 4 29.89 -12.05 14.55
C PHE A 4 29.09 -12.38 13.29
N LYS A 5 28.30 -13.46 13.33
CA LYS A 5 27.21 -13.68 12.38
C LYS A 5 26.10 -12.66 12.66
N ASN A 6 26.24 -11.50 12.01
CA ASN A 6 25.27 -10.47 11.69
C ASN A 6 23.82 -10.75 12.19
N LYS A 7 23.55 -10.43 13.47
CA LYS A 7 22.24 -10.59 14.13
C LYS A 7 21.31 -9.37 13.95
N GLY A 8 21.77 -8.32 13.28
CA GLY A 8 21.04 -7.05 13.18
C GLY A 8 19.90 -7.07 12.15
N PHE A 9 20.12 -7.70 11.00
CA PHE A 9 19.19 -7.60 9.86
C PHE A 9 17.97 -8.55 9.97
N ASN A 10 18.16 -9.71 10.61
CA ASN A 10 17.14 -10.77 10.67
C ASN A 10 16.06 -10.58 11.74
N ARG A 11 16.09 -9.50 12.54
CA ARG A 11 15.06 -9.28 13.59
C ARG A 11 13.73 -8.78 13.03
N PHE A 12 13.75 -7.99 11.95
CA PHE A 12 12.53 -7.44 11.34
C PHE A 12 11.63 -8.52 10.72
N PHE A 13 12.21 -9.65 10.30
CA PHE A 13 11.49 -10.77 9.69
C PHE A 13 11.12 -11.87 10.70
N GLN A 14 11.33 -11.65 12.00
CA GLN A 14 10.93 -12.63 13.02
C GLN A 14 9.45 -12.46 13.38
N PRO A 15 8.65 -13.54 13.45
CA PRO A 15 7.24 -13.48 13.84
C PRO A 15 6.99 -12.89 15.24
N SER A 16 8.04 -12.80 16.06
CA SER A 16 8.01 -12.25 17.43
C SER A 16 8.35 -10.76 17.51
N PHE A 17 8.62 -10.09 16.39
CA PHE A 17 8.97 -8.66 16.35
C PHE A 17 7.97 -7.89 15.48
N PRO A 18 7.42 -6.75 15.93
CA PRO A 18 7.66 -6.06 17.20
C PRO A 18 6.88 -6.64 18.41
N PHE A 19 5.85 -7.45 18.19
CA PHE A 19 5.02 -8.05 19.25
C PHE A 19 4.98 -9.57 19.14
N GLU A 20 4.99 -10.27 20.26
CA GLU A 20 4.83 -11.73 20.30
C GLU A 20 3.34 -12.12 20.26
N PRO A 21 2.85 -12.81 19.22
CA PRO A 21 1.43 -13.17 19.10
C PRO A 21 0.93 -14.06 20.24
N LYS A 22 1.82 -14.86 20.84
CA LYS A 22 1.51 -15.80 21.94
C LYS A 22 1.24 -15.11 23.28
N ARG A 23 1.51 -13.81 23.43
CA ARG A 23 1.30 -13.07 24.69
C ARG A 23 -0.13 -12.59 24.87
N PHE A 24 -0.95 -12.62 23.83
CA PHE A 24 -2.35 -12.20 23.92
C PHE A 24 -3.24 -13.39 24.32
N PRO A 25 -4.22 -13.20 25.23
CA PRO A 25 -5.15 -14.26 25.65
C PRO A 25 -6.17 -14.62 24.56
N PHE A 26 -6.11 -13.96 23.40
CA PHE A 26 -6.99 -14.14 22.24
C PHE A 26 -6.17 -14.09 20.94
N PHE A 27 -6.77 -14.56 19.84
CA PHE A 27 -6.12 -14.60 18.53
C PHE A 27 -5.70 -13.19 18.05
N TYR A 28 -4.39 -12.97 17.88
CA TYR A 28 -3.82 -11.68 17.47
C TYR A 28 -4.35 -11.16 16.12
N GLY A 29 -4.90 -12.03 15.27
CA GLY A 29 -5.50 -11.64 13.99
C GLY A 29 -6.65 -10.65 14.10
N TRP A 30 -7.30 -10.54 15.26
CA TRP A 30 -8.32 -9.50 15.50
C TRP A 30 -7.74 -8.09 15.43
N TRP A 31 -6.53 -7.88 15.94
CA TRP A 31 -5.85 -6.58 15.81
C TRP A 31 -5.42 -6.31 14.38
N ILE A 32 -4.94 -7.32 13.66
CA ILE A 32 -4.62 -7.20 12.24
C ILE A 32 -5.86 -6.77 11.45
N LEU A 33 -7.03 -7.37 11.72
CA LEU A 33 -8.29 -7.00 11.09
C LEU A 33 -8.68 -5.54 11.34
N VAL A 34 -8.58 -5.07 12.58
CA VAL A 34 -8.91 -3.69 12.94
C VAL A 34 -7.97 -2.73 12.23
N VAL A 35 -6.66 -2.95 12.31
CA VAL A 35 -5.66 -2.08 11.66
C VAL A 35 -5.81 -2.09 10.14
N ALA A 36 -6.03 -3.26 9.54
CA ALA A 36 -6.27 -3.37 8.09
C ALA A 36 -7.54 -2.64 7.67
N THR A 37 -8.61 -2.71 8.47
CA THR A 37 -9.87 -2.00 8.22
C THR A 37 -9.65 -0.49 8.28
N PHE A 38 -8.97 0.03 9.31
CA PHE A 38 -8.62 1.44 9.38
C PHE A 38 -7.70 1.89 8.23
N GLY A 39 -6.73 1.06 7.83
CA GLY A 39 -5.88 1.32 6.68
C GLY A 39 -6.67 1.41 5.37
N MET A 40 -7.65 0.52 5.17
CA MET A 40 -8.57 0.59 4.03
C MET A 40 -9.43 1.85 4.08
N LEU A 41 -10.03 2.18 5.23
CA LEU A 41 -10.83 3.40 5.40
C LEU A 41 -10.02 4.67 5.13
N ALA A 42 -8.79 4.74 5.63
CA ALA A 42 -7.88 5.85 5.40
C ALA A 42 -7.43 5.96 3.93
N SER A 43 -7.49 4.87 3.16
CA SER A 43 -7.18 4.87 1.72
C SER A 43 -8.33 5.41 0.87
N ILE A 44 -9.58 5.40 1.35
CA ILE A 44 -10.78 5.85 0.62
C ILE A 44 -10.64 7.26 -0.01
N PRO A 45 -10.17 8.31 0.71
CA PRO A 45 -10.01 9.63 0.10
C PRO A 45 -8.99 9.68 -1.05
N GLY A 46 -8.03 8.76 -1.09
CA GLY A 46 -7.04 8.64 -2.18
C GLY A 46 -7.47 7.70 -3.32
N GLN A 47 -8.61 7.02 -3.18
CA GLN A 47 -9.17 6.15 -4.22
C GLN A 47 -10.06 6.96 -5.17
N THR A 48 -10.51 6.32 -6.25
CA THR A 48 -11.32 6.89 -7.35
C THR A 48 -12.51 7.76 -6.90
N ILE A 49 -13.09 7.46 -5.73
CA ILE A 49 -14.23 8.19 -5.14
C ILE A 49 -13.82 9.58 -4.64
N GLY A 50 -12.60 9.77 -4.12
CA GLY A 50 -12.10 11.06 -3.64
C GLY A 50 -11.62 11.98 -4.76
N VAL A 51 -11.04 11.43 -5.83
CA VAL A 51 -10.61 12.20 -7.01
C VAL A 51 -11.82 12.75 -7.78
N GLY A 52 -12.94 12.02 -7.79
CA GLY A 52 -14.20 12.42 -8.44
C GLY A 52 -14.73 13.78 -7.98
N VAL A 53 -14.50 14.15 -6.72
CA VAL A 53 -14.93 15.45 -6.16
C VAL A 53 -14.10 16.61 -6.72
N PHE A 54 -12.83 16.34 -7.07
CA PHE A 54 -11.93 17.31 -7.69
C PHE A 54 -12.06 17.37 -9.21
N THR A 55 -12.59 16.33 -9.85
CA THR A 55 -12.76 16.27 -11.32
C THR A 55 -13.55 17.45 -11.87
N GLU A 56 -14.67 17.82 -11.23
CA GLU A 56 -15.49 18.97 -11.68
C GLU A 56 -14.80 20.31 -11.43
N HIS A 57 -13.98 20.43 -10.38
CA HIS A 57 -13.14 21.63 -10.17
C HIS A 57 -12.03 21.69 -11.22
N LEU A 58 -11.33 20.58 -11.48
CA LEU A 58 -10.27 20.49 -12.48
C LEU A 58 -10.79 20.80 -13.88
N LEU A 59 -11.96 20.30 -14.28
CA LEU A 59 -12.61 20.65 -15.55
C LEU A 59 -12.86 22.16 -15.67
N ASN A 60 -13.33 22.79 -14.59
CA ASN A 60 -13.62 24.23 -14.58
C ASN A 60 -12.37 25.12 -14.62
N VAL A 61 -11.26 24.75 -13.95
CA VAL A 61 -10.02 25.56 -13.96
C VAL A 61 -9.06 25.23 -15.10
N SER A 62 -9.07 24.01 -15.63
CA SER A 62 -8.09 23.58 -16.64
C SER A 62 -8.56 23.74 -18.09
N ASN A 63 -9.84 24.07 -18.35
CA ASN A 63 -10.45 24.06 -19.69
C ASN A 63 -10.31 22.71 -20.45
N LEU A 64 -9.93 21.62 -19.76
CA LEU A 64 -9.81 20.30 -20.36
C LEU A 64 -11.20 19.71 -20.62
N SER A 65 -11.35 19.01 -21.74
CA SER A 65 -12.56 18.24 -22.03
C SER A 65 -12.66 17.05 -21.08
N ARG A 66 -13.89 16.59 -20.77
CA ARG A 66 -14.12 15.33 -20.04
C ARG A 66 -13.36 14.15 -20.65
N LEU A 67 -13.17 14.17 -21.98
CA LEU A 67 -12.43 13.17 -22.73
C LEU A 67 -10.93 13.17 -22.38
N ASP A 68 -10.32 14.35 -22.24
CA ASP A 68 -8.90 14.47 -21.90
C ASP A 68 -8.62 13.95 -20.49
N LEU A 69 -9.51 14.24 -19.53
CA LEU A 69 -9.43 13.67 -18.20
C LEU A 69 -9.61 12.15 -18.20
N SER A 70 -10.54 11.62 -18.99
CA SER A 70 -10.71 10.17 -19.12
C SER A 70 -9.48 9.48 -19.72
N ILE A 71 -8.85 10.08 -20.74
CA ILE A 71 -7.60 9.56 -21.32
C ILE A 71 -6.46 9.64 -20.31
N ALA A 72 -6.30 10.76 -19.59
CA ALA A 72 -5.28 10.90 -18.56
C ALA A 72 -5.45 9.87 -17.44
N TYR A 73 -6.68 9.64 -16.99
CA TYR A 73 -6.99 8.63 -15.97
C TYR A 73 -6.73 7.21 -16.47
N MET A 74 -7.10 6.91 -17.72
CA MET A 74 -6.82 5.62 -18.36
C MET A 74 -5.31 5.38 -18.46
N LEU A 75 -4.54 6.35 -18.93
CA LEU A 75 -3.09 6.26 -19.05
C LEU A 75 -2.44 6.10 -17.67
N GLY A 76 -2.91 6.84 -16.65
CA GLY A 76 -2.45 6.69 -15.28
C GLY A 76 -2.71 5.29 -14.73
N THR A 77 -3.91 4.75 -14.99
CA THR A 77 -4.31 3.39 -14.54
C THR A 77 -3.47 2.31 -15.23
N VAL A 78 -3.33 2.38 -16.57
CA VAL A 78 -2.53 1.42 -17.34
C VAL A 78 -1.07 1.51 -16.93
N GLY A 79 -0.52 2.72 -16.83
CA GLY A 79 0.86 2.95 -16.38
C GLY A 79 1.12 2.39 -14.99
N SER A 80 0.20 2.61 -14.04
CA SER A 80 0.28 2.03 -12.69
C SER A 80 0.23 0.50 -12.73
N SER A 81 -0.68 -0.08 -13.52
CA SER A 81 -0.82 -1.54 -13.63
C SER A 81 0.44 -2.23 -14.16
N LEU A 82 1.18 -1.57 -15.06
CA LEU A 82 2.44 -2.07 -15.60
C LEU A 82 3.56 -2.09 -14.54
N LEU A 83 3.45 -1.28 -13.49
CA LEU A 83 4.42 -1.23 -12.40
C LEU A 83 4.13 -2.27 -11.30
N ILE A 84 2.92 -2.84 -11.25
CA ILE A 84 2.53 -3.85 -10.25
C ILE A 84 3.45 -5.09 -10.28
N PRO A 85 3.77 -5.70 -11.44
CA PRO A 85 4.69 -6.85 -11.50
C PRO A 85 6.09 -6.53 -10.98
N TYR A 86 6.56 -5.31 -11.21
CA TYR A 86 7.86 -4.85 -10.71
C TYR A 86 7.85 -4.70 -9.19
N GLY A 87 6.77 -4.12 -8.63
CA GLY A 87 6.55 -4.04 -7.19
C GLY A 87 6.49 -5.42 -6.53
N GLY A 88 5.81 -6.38 -7.16
CA GLY A 88 5.76 -7.77 -6.71
C GLY A 88 7.14 -8.41 -6.66
N LYS A 89 7.94 -8.26 -7.73
CA LYS A 89 9.32 -8.76 -7.76
C LYS A 89 10.21 -8.11 -6.70
N LEU A 90 10.03 -6.82 -6.43
CA LEU A 90 10.78 -6.12 -5.39
C LEU A 90 10.38 -6.60 -3.99
N LEU A 91 9.09 -6.87 -3.76
CA LEU A 91 8.61 -7.47 -2.52
C LEU A 91 9.13 -8.90 -2.34
N ASP A 92 9.18 -9.71 -3.40
CA ASP A 92 9.75 -11.07 -3.35
C ASP A 92 11.27 -11.07 -3.08
N LEU A 93 11.98 -10.00 -3.45
CA LEU A 93 13.42 -9.86 -3.21
C LEU A 93 13.75 -9.29 -1.82
N LEU A 94 12.89 -8.41 -1.28
CA LEU A 94 13.10 -7.76 0.01
C LEU A 94 12.40 -8.49 1.17
N GLY A 95 11.33 -9.21 0.87
CA GLY A 95 10.62 -10.09 1.79
C GLY A 95 11.29 -11.45 1.83
N SER A 96 11.90 -11.79 2.96
CA SER A 96 12.42 -13.13 3.22
C SER A 96 11.31 -14.16 3.41
#